data_AF-A0A956J8E3-F1
#
_entry.id   AF-A0A956J8E3-F1
#
_cell.length_a   1.000
_cell.length_b   1.000
_cell.length_c   1.000
_cell.angle_alpha   90.00
_cell.angle_beta   90.00
_cell.angle_gamma   90.00
#
_symmetry.space_group_name_H-M   'P 1'
#
loop_
_entity.id
_entity.type
_entity.pdbx_description
1 polymer ?
#
loop_
_entity_poly.entity_id
_entity_poly.type
_entity_poly.pdbx_seq_one_letter_code
_entity_poly.pdbx_strand_id
1 'polypeptide(L)'
;MAREIIVSYQGKPSTFGFARVSRKQLYASRKRIPLDPTGEPCRRAELSDDGSMLIVSGMTAQGYFAEDGRWVGTDELVGLDPAGKPLPEQPSTLGAPQDLQEVEPEALLDLTADSVYALDPGEVDGALTKALQAGKLFRFPFNLRADYNMETAILVGNEQGIFAVIGDTMQVPWCELEKPAMELDDEESDDDELDFEMF
;
A
#
# COMPACT_ATOMS: atom_id res chain seq x y z
N MET A 1 -17.73 -7.20 10.56
CA MET A 1 -18.33 -7.06 9.21
C MET A 1 -17.18 -6.97 8.23
N ALA A 2 -17.17 -7.78 7.17
CA ALA A 2 -16.11 -7.70 6.17
C ALA A 2 -16.15 -6.29 5.56
N ARG A 3 -14.98 -5.62 5.52
CA ARG A 3 -14.88 -4.34 4.85
C ARG A 3 -14.85 -4.65 3.35
N GLU A 4 -15.84 -4.16 2.61
CA GLU A 4 -15.99 -4.41 1.17
C GLU A 4 -15.72 -3.13 0.38
N ILE A 5 -15.28 -3.28 -0.86
CA ILE A 5 -15.13 -2.17 -1.80
C ILE A 5 -16.47 -1.99 -2.51
N ILE A 6 -17.07 -0.81 -2.36
CA ILE A 6 -18.33 -0.46 -3.01
C ILE A 6 -18.05 0.63 -4.04
N VAL A 7 -18.33 0.35 -5.30
CA VAL A 7 -18.15 1.29 -6.42
C VAL A 7 -19.45 1.53 -7.14
N SER A 8 -19.70 2.76 -7.57
CA SER A 8 -20.91 3.20 -8.26
C SER A 8 -20.58 3.49 -9.72
N TYR A 9 -21.19 2.73 -10.63
CA TYR A 9 -21.13 3.00 -12.06
C TYR A 9 -22.49 3.46 -12.55
N GLN A 10 -22.57 4.69 -13.09
CA GLN A 10 -23.83 5.28 -13.60
C GLN A 10 -24.97 5.25 -12.55
N GLY A 11 -24.63 5.47 -11.27
CA GLY A 11 -25.58 5.47 -10.15
C GLY A 11 -26.01 4.08 -9.67
N LYS A 12 -25.36 3.01 -10.14
CA LYS A 12 -25.59 1.65 -9.66
C LYS A 12 -24.40 1.15 -8.83
N PRO A 13 -24.60 0.82 -7.54
CA PRO A 13 -23.54 0.29 -6.71
C PRO A 13 -23.19 -1.15 -7.13
N SER A 14 -21.92 -1.49 -7.00
CA SER A 14 -21.36 -2.82 -7.16
C SER A 14 -20.41 -3.09 -5.99
N THR A 15 -20.51 -4.26 -5.42
CA THR A 15 -19.84 -4.65 -4.17
C THR A 15 -18.84 -5.75 -4.43
N PHE A 16 -17.64 -5.56 -3.92
CA PHE A 16 -16.50 -6.45 -4.10
C PHE A 16 -15.87 -6.82 -2.75
N GLY A 17 -15.71 -8.13 -2.53
CA GLY A 17 -14.70 -8.62 -1.60
C GLY A 17 -13.31 -8.36 -2.19
N PHE A 18 -12.27 -8.32 -1.37
CA PHE A 18 -10.91 -8.13 -1.89
C PHE A 18 -9.87 -8.90 -1.08
N ALA A 19 -8.81 -9.34 -1.78
CA ALA A 19 -7.63 -9.94 -1.19
C ALA A 19 -6.38 -9.32 -1.81
N ARG A 20 -5.41 -8.92 -0.96
CA ARG A 20 -4.14 -8.38 -1.45
C ARG A 20 -3.37 -9.47 -2.19
N VAL A 21 -2.95 -9.17 -3.41
CA VAL A 21 -2.06 -10.02 -4.19
C VAL A 21 -0.65 -9.84 -3.64
N SER A 22 -0.05 -10.93 -3.19
CA SER A 22 1.32 -10.95 -2.67
C SER A 22 2.25 -11.71 -3.60
N ARG A 23 3.52 -11.30 -3.65
CA ARG A 23 4.57 -12.00 -4.42
C ARG A 23 4.66 -13.48 -4.03
N LYS A 24 4.44 -13.81 -2.75
CA LYS A 24 4.40 -15.19 -2.25
C LYS A 24 3.30 -16.04 -2.88
N GLN A 25 2.14 -15.46 -3.21
CA GLN A 25 1.07 -16.18 -3.90
C GLN A 25 1.41 -16.41 -5.38
N LEU A 26 2.18 -15.52 -6.00
CA LEU A 26 2.54 -15.61 -7.42
C LEU A 26 3.73 -16.54 -7.66
N TYR A 27 4.79 -16.44 -6.84
CA TYR A 27 6.08 -17.08 -7.10
C TYR A 27 6.45 -18.15 -6.06
N ALA A 28 5.53 -18.48 -5.14
CA ALA A 28 5.84 -19.20 -3.92
C ALA A 28 6.93 -18.48 -3.08
N SER A 29 7.38 -19.10 -2.01
CA SER A 29 8.48 -18.56 -1.19
C SER A 29 9.40 -19.68 -0.75
N ARG A 30 10.70 -19.42 -0.76
CA ARG A 30 11.70 -20.31 -0.16
C ARG A 30 12.35 -19.57 1.01
N LYS A 31 12.42 -20.22 2.17
CA LYS A 31 13.09 -19.67 3.36
C LYS A 31 14.20 -20.63 3.81
N ARG A 32 15.41 -20.12 4.03
CA ARG A 32 16.49 -20.88 4.67
C ARG A 32 16.26 -20.86 6.18
N ILE A 33 16.33 -22.03 6.82
CA ILE A 33 16.15 -22.17 8.27
C ILE A 33 17.47 -22.72 8.82
N PRO A 34 18.24 -21.94 9.60
CA PRO A 34 19.41 -22.47 10.29
C PRO A 34 18.95 -23.47 11.36
N LEU A 35 19.60 -24.64 11.42
CA LEU A 35 19.32 -25.69 12.39
C LEU A 35 20.49 -25.82 13.36
N ASP A 36 20.19 -26.17 14.60
CA ASP A 36 21.17 -26.48 15.62
C ASP A 36 21.72 -27.91 15.47
N PRO A 37 22.69 -28.34 16.29
CA PRO A 37 23.23 -29.70 16.25
C PRO A 37 22.22 -30.82 16.55
N THR A 38 21.06 -30.50 17.14
CA THR A 38 19.96 -31.43 17.43
C THR A 38 18.90 -31.46 16.32
N GLY A 39 19.02 -30.58 15.33
CA GLY A 39 18.09 -30.44 14.20
C GLY A 39 16.94 -29.47 14.46
N GLU A 40 16.95 -28.72 15.56
CA GLU A 40 15.92 -27.71 15.86
C GLU A 40 16.23 -26.36 15.19
N PRO A 41 15.22 -25.58 14.77
CA PRO A 41 15.42 -24.26 14.20
C PRO A 41 16.10 -23.29 15.17
N CYS A 42 17.25 -22.74 14.76
CA CYS A 42 17.91 -21.66 15.47
C CYS A 42 17.05 -20.39 15.45
N ARG A 43 17.09 -19.63 16.54
CA ARG A 43 16.44 -18.32 16.66
C ARG A 43 17.48 -17.22 16.53
N ARG A 44 17.20 -16.17 15.75
CA ARG A 44 18.10 -15.01 15.61
C ARG A 44 18.11 -14.22 16.92
N ALA A 45 19.30 -13.85 17.37
CA ALA A 45 19.53 -12.97 18.50
C ALA A 45 20.72 -12.07 18.19
N GLU A 46 20.74 -10.89 18.79
CA GLU A 46 21.81 -9.91 18.71
C GLU A 46 22.37 -9.66 20.11
N LEU A 47 23.65 -9.36 20.23
CA LEU A 47 24.26 -9.04 21.51
C LEU A 47 24.41 -7.52 21.59
N SER A 48 24.05 -6.92 22.73
CA SER A 48 24.28 -5.50 22.96
C SER A 48 25.76 -5.15 22.82
N ASP A 49 26.07 -3.90 22.46
CA ASP A 49 27.45 -3.43 22.25
C ASP A 49 28.37 -3.66 23.46
N ASP A 50 27.82 -3.63 24.67
CA ASP A 50 28.52 -3.88 25.93
C ASP A 50 28.61 -5.36 26.31
N GLY A 51 28.02 -6.26 25.51
CA GLY A 51 28.01 -7.70 25.73
C GLY A 51 27.11 -8.19 26.86
N SER A 52 26.32 -7.31 27.49
CA SER A 52 25.58 -7.63 28.71
C SER A 52 24.20 -8.25 28.46
N MET A 53 23.62 -8.03 27.28
CA MET A 53 22.25 -8.42 26.97
C MET A 53 22.15 -9.09 25.59
N LEU A 54 21.42 -10.21 25.54
CA LEU A 54 20.95 -10.79 24.28
C LEU A 54 19.59 -10.19 23.93
N ILE A 55 19.52 -9.55 22.77
CA ILE A 55 18.32 -8.97 22.18
C ILE A 55 17.72 -9.99 21.23
N VAL A 56 16.49 -10.43 21.50
CA VAL A 56 15.73 -11.32 20.63
C VAL A 56 14.56 -10.59 19.98
N SER A 57 13.96 -11.21 18.96
CA SER A 57 12.74 -10.69 18.32
C SER A 57 11.67 -10.35 19.36
N GLY A 58 11.17 -9.11 19.33
CA GLY A 58 10.20 -8.56 20.27
C GLY A 58 10.79 -7.80 21.47
N MET A 59 12.12 -7.73 21.63
CA MET A 59 12.76 -6.93 22.68
C MET A 59 13.00 -5.46 22.29
N THR A 60 12.96 -5.15 20.99
CA THR A 60 13.09 -3.79 20.47
C THR A 60 11.74 -3.33 19.91
N ALA A 61 11.45 -2.04 20.11
CA ALA A 61 10.31 -1.35 19.51
C ALA A 61 10.75 0.05 19.11
N GLN A 62 10.14 0.58 18.06
CA GLN A 62 10.30 1.96 17.66
C GLN A 62 9.19 2.80 18.30
N GLY A 63 9.46 4.06 18.58
CA GLY A 63 8.49 4.99 19.17
C GLY A 63 8.90 6.43 18.95
N TYR A 64 7.91 7.32 18.94
CA TYR A 64 8.13 8.75 18.85
C TYR A 64 8.32 9.32 20.25
N PHE A 65 9.24 10.25 20.39
CA PHE A 65 9.51 10.93 21.65
C PHE A 65 9.49 12.44 21.43
N ALA A 66 8.79 13.15 22.31
CA ALA A 66 8.85 14.60 22.35
C ALA A 66 10.21 15.07 22.92
N GLU A 67 10.52 16.37 22.77
CA GLU A 67 11.78 16.95 23.26
C GLU A 67 12.01 16.77 24.78
N ASP A 68 10.94 16.57 25.55
CA ASP A 68 10.96 16.30 26.98
C ASP A 68 11.16 14.80 27.33
N GLY A 69 11.34 13.94 26.32
CA GLY A 69 11.50 12.50 26.48
C GLY A 69 10.19 11.74 26.70
N ARG A 70 9.03 12.39 26.59
CA ARG A 70 7.72 11.73 26.68
C ARG A 70 7.46 10.91 25.42
N TRP A 71 7.04 9.66 25.60
CA TRP A 71 6.56 8.81 24.51
C TRP A 71 5.27 9.38 23.90
N VAL A 72 5.22 9.44 22.57
CA VAL A 72 4.10 9.94 21.78
C VAL A 72 3.52 8.78 20.98
N GLY A 73 2.24 8.49 21.21
CA GLY A 73 1.50 7.47 20.47
C GLY A 73 1.22 7.90 19.03
N THR A 74 1.05 6.93 18.13
CA THR A 74 0.70 7.20 16.72
C THR A 74 -0.63 7.93 16.58
N ASP A 75 -1.54 7.75 17.54
CA ASP A 75 -2.84 8.44 17.64
C ASP A 75 -2.73 9.92 18.05
N GLU A 76 -1.61 10.34 18.63
CA GLU A 76 -1.30 11.74 18.92
C GLU A 76 -0.65 12.47 17.73
N LEU A 77 -0.24 11.75 16.67
CA LEU A 77 0.41 12.33 15.51
C LEU A 77 -0.61 13.01 14.59
N VAL A 78 -0.26 14.22 14.14
CA VAL A 78 -1.08 15.01 13.21
C VAL A 78 -0.33 15.25 11.90
N GLY A 79 -1.00 15.06 10.78
CA GLY A 79 -0.48 15.45 9.47
C GLY A 79 -0.44 16.97 9.35
N LEU A 80 0.69 17.52 8.89
CA LEU A 80 0.87 18.95 8.67
C LEU A 80 0.95 19.25 7.17
N ASP A 81 0.34 20.35 6.73
CA ASP A 81 0.55 20.88 5.39
C ASP A 81 1.93 21.57 5.26
N PRO A 82 2.38 21.94 4.04
CA PRO A 82 3.63 22.67 3.85
C PRO A 82 3.72 24.03 4.57
N ALA A 83 2.59 24.54 5.09
CA ALA A 83 2.53 25.76 5.89
C ALA A 83 2.46 25.48 7.42
N GLY A 84 2.59 24.22 7.84
CA GLY A 84 2.58 23.78 9.23
C GLY A 84 1.20 23.73 9.88
N LYS A 85 0.11 23.69 9.10
CA LYS A 85 -1.26 23.57 9.63
C LYS A 85 -1.74 22.12 9.63
N PRO A 86 -2.55 21.71 10.62
CA PRO A 86 -3.09 20.36 10.68
C PRO A 86 -4.02 20.08 9.49
N LEU A 87 -3.76 18.98 8.79
CA LEU A 87 -4.60 18.44 7.72
C LEU A 87 -5.76 17.64 8.34
N PRO A 88 -6.98 17.75 7.80
CA PRO A 88 -8.07 16.86 8.21
C PRO A 88 -7.87 15.46 7.65
N GLU A 89 -8.12 14.43 8.46
CA GLU A 89 -8.15 13.05 8.01
C GLU A 89 -9.29 12.83 7.01
N GLN A 90 -8.99 12.10 5.93
CA GLN A 90 -9.97 11.61 4.98
C GLN A 90 -10.55 10.28 5.50
N PRO A 91 -11.88 10.08 5.44
CA PRO A 91 -12.51 8.86 5.94
C PRO A 91 -12.14 7.64 5.08
N SER A 92 -12.28 6.44 5.67
CA SER A 92 -12.15 5.19 4.90
C SER A 92 -13.24 5.09 3.85
N THR A 93 -12.86 4.68 2.64
CA THR A 93 -13.78 4.47 1.53
C THR A 93 -14.45 3.09 1.57
N LEU A 94 -14.04 2.21 2.47
CA LEU A 94 -14.60 0.86 2.60
C LEU A 94 -16.01 0.89 3.19
N GLY A 95 -16.94 0.19 2.54
CA GLY A 95 -18.36 0.21 2.90
C GLY A 95 -19.10 1.49 2.50
N ALA A 96 -18.44 2.44 1.82
CA ALA A 96 -19.04 3.64 1.27
C ALA A 96 -18.98 3.61 -0.27
N PRO A 97 -20.07 3.90 -0.99
CA PRO A 97 -20.08 3.88 -2.45
C PRO A 97 -19.18 4.98 -3.01
N GLN A 98 -18.19 4.59 -3.82
CA GLN A 98 -17.30 5.53 -4.55
C GLN A 98 -17.71 5.61 -6.01
N ASP A 99 -17.88 6.82 -6.54
CA ASP A 99 -18.22 7.00 -7.96
C ASP A 99 -17.03 6.70 -8.87
N LEU A 100 -17.26 5.85 -9.87
CA LEU A 100 -16.27 5.49 -10.87
C LEU A 100 -16.15 6.57 -11.94
N GLN A 101 -14.91 6.96 -12.24
CA GLN A 101 -14.60 7.82 -13.37
C GLN A 101 -13.85 7.02 -14.44
N GLU A 102 -14.34 7.03 -15.67
CA GLU A 102 -13.67 6.37 -16.80
C GLU A 102 -12.34 7.08 -17.11
N VAL A 103 -11.28 6.30 -17.29
CA VAL A 103 -9.93 6.81 -17.59
C VAL A 103 -9.29 6.07 -18.75
N GLU A 104 -8.37 6.76 -19.42
CA GLU A 104 -7.53 6.19 -20.47
C GLU A 104 -6.41 5.31 -19.86
N PRO A 105 -5.86 4.35 -20.63
CA PRO A 105 -4.76 3.49 -20.18
C PRO A 105 -3.52 4.22 -19.66
N GLU A 106 -3.26 5.43 -20.16
CA GLU A 106 -2.16 6.29 -19.70
C GLU A 106 -2.25 6.57 -18.19
N ALA A 107 -3.46 6.73 -17.65
CA ALA A 107 -3.64 6.99 -16.22
C ALA A 107 -3.17 5.82 -15.32
N LEU A 108 -3.17 4.59 -15.84
CA LEU A 108 -2.62 3.43 -15.14
C LEU A 108 -1.10 3.40 -15.23
N LEU A 109 -0.52 3.88 -16.34
CA LEU A 109 0.93 3.94 -16.52
C LEU A 109 1.57 5.07 -15.70
N ASP A 110 0.82 6.16 -15.47
CA ASP A 110 1.23 7.27 -14.63
C ASP A 110 1.02 7.01 -13.13
N LEU A 111 0.49 5.84 -12.75
CA LEU A 111 0.27 5.45 -11.36
C LEU A 111 1.49 4.70 -10.80
N THR A 112 2.05 5.15 -9.68
CA THR A 112 3.00 4.35 -8.90
C THR A 112 2.22 3.34 -8.07
N ALA A 113 2.22 2.07 -8.50
CA ALA A 113 1.43 1.03 -7.87
C ALA A 113 2.07 0.48 -6.59
N ASP A 114 1.49 0.80 -5.44
CA ASP A 114 1.93 0.31 -4.12
C ASP A 114 1.33 -1.04 -3.77
N SER A 115 0.08 -1.24 -4.14
CA SER A 115 -0.68 -2.44 -3.80
C SER A 115 -1.64 -2.86 -4.89
N VAL A 116 -1.74 -4.17 -5.11
CA VAL A 116 -2.70 -4.78 -6.03
C VAL A 116 -3.63 -5.69 -5.23
N TYR A 117 -4.94 -5.54 -5.46
CA TYR A 117 -5.97 -6.35 -4.84
C TYR A 117 -6.75 -7.11 -5.91
N ALA A 118 -6.90 -8.42 -5.71
CA ALA A 118 -7.83 -9.23 -6.48
C ALA A 118 -9.22 -9.05 -5.89
N LEU A 119 -10.20 -8.72 -6.73
CA LEU A 119 -11.57 -8.47 -6.33
C LEU A 119 -12.44 -9.71 -6.55
N ASP A 120 -13.22 -10.06 -5.53
CA ASP A 120 -14.23 -11.12 -5.60
C ASP A 120 -15.61 -10.49 -5.81
N PRO A 121 -16.27 -10.71 -6.96
CA PRO A 121 -17.55 -10.06 -7.27
C PRO A 121 -18.67 -10.61 -6.36
N GLY A 122 -19.19 -9.76 -5.48
CA GLY A 122 -20.39 -10.07 -4.67
C GLY A 122 -21.66 -9.76 -5.45
N GLU A 123 -22.09 -8.50 -5.41
CA GLU A 123 -23.21 -7.98 -6.22
C GLU A 123 -22.65 -6.97 -7.24
N VAL A 124 -22.58 -7.35 -8.52
CA VAL A 124 -22.01 -6.48 -9.57
C VAL A 124 -23.03 -6.24 -10.66
N ASP A 125 -23.20 -4.97 -11.07
CA ASP A 125 -24.09 -4.63 -12.17
C ASP A 125 -23.51 -5.08 -13.52
N GLY A 126 -24.37 -5.66 -14.37
CA GLY A 126 -23.96 -6.16 -15.68
C GLY A 126 -23.43 -5.09 -16.63
N ALA A 127 -23.71 -3.79 -16.41
CA ALA A 127 -23.11 -2.71 -17.19
C ALA A 127 -21.62 -2.53 -16.87
N LEU A 128 -21.25 -2.61 -15.58
CA LEU A 128 -19.85 -2.51 -15.15
C LEU A 128 -19.04 -3.69 -15.68
N THR A 129 -19.57 -4.91 -15.55
CA THR A 129 -18.90 -6.11 -16.08
C THR A 129 -18.66 -6.02 -17.59
N LYS A 130 -19.63 -5.53 -18.36
CA LYS A 130 -19.46 -5.34 -19.81
C LYS A 130 -18.43 -4.27 -20.14
N ALA A 131 -18.39 -3.18 -19.38
CA ALA A 131 -17.40 -2.13 -19.58
C ALA A 131 -15.97 -2.60 -19.28
N LEU A 132 -15.80 -3.37 -18.20
CA LEU A 132 -14.52 -4.00 -17.85
C LEU A 132 -14.09 -5.03 -18.88
N GLN A 133 -15.02 -5.85 -19.40
CA GLN A 133 -14.74 -6.80 -20.50
C GLN A 133 -14.38 -6.11 -21.82
N ALA A 134 -14.86 -4.89 -22.03
CA ALA A 134 -14.48 -4.06 -23.18
C ALA A 134 -13.08 -3.44 -23.02
N GLY A 135 -12.39 -3.67 -21.89
CA GLY A 135 -11.06 -3.13 -21.60
C GLY A 135 -11.07 -1.70 -21.07
N LYS A 136 -12.22 -1.18 -20.62
CA LYS A 136 -12.29 0.15 -20.00
C LYS A 136 -11.73 0.12 -18.59
N LEU A 137 -11.06 1.20 -18.22
CA LEU A 137 -10.49 1.42 -16.90
C LEU A 137 -11.32 2.44 -16.14
N PHE A 138 -11.40 2.26 -14.82
CA PHE A 138 -12.11 3.20 -13.96
C PHE A 138 -11.26 3.58 -12.76
N ARG A 139 -11.12 4.88 -12.51
CA ARG A 139 -10.50 5.38 -11.28
C ARG A 139 -11.54 5.69 -10.21
N PHE A 140 -11.15 5.51 -8.96
CA PHE A 140 -11.90 5.93 -7.78
C PHE A 140 -10.97 6.21 -6.60
N PRO A 141 -11.33 7.11 -5.68
CA PRO A 141 -10.57 7.33 -4.47
C PRO A 141 -10.62 6.11 -3.55
N PHE A 142 -9.50 5.75 -2.94
CA PHE A 142 -9.39 4.60 -2.06
C PHE A 142 -8.68 4.94 -0.77
N ASN A 143 -9.26 4.53 0.37
CA ASN A 143 -8.62 4.58 1.68
C ASN A 143 -9.07 3.39 2.54
N LEU A 144 -8.13 2.52 2.89
CA LEU A 144 -8.39 1.33 3.74
C LEU A 144 -8.76 1.71 5.18
N ARG A 145 -8.15 2.79 5.67
CA ARG A 145 -8.35 3.41 7.00
C ARG A 145 -8.47 4.91 6.82
N ALA A 146 -8.92 5.61 7.88
CA ALA A 146 -8.85 7.06 7.86
C ALA A 146 -7.37 7.46 7.81
N ASP A 147 -7.01 8.30 6.86
CA ASP A 147 -5.63 8.71 6.61
C ASP A 147 -5.61 10.13 6.02
N TYR A 148 -4.46 10.79 6.06
CA TYR A 148 -4.30 12.16 5.54
C TYR A 148 -4.18 12.20 4.02
N ASN A 149 -3.64 11.12 3.43
CA ASN A 149 -3.53 10.94 1.99
C ASN A 149 -4.71 10.09 1.50
N MET A 150 -5.29 10.48 0.36
CA MET A 150 -6.31 9.69 -0.33
C MET A 150 -5.64 9.06 -1.54
N GLU A 151 -5.43 7.75 -1.48
CA GLU A 151 -4.83 7.01 -2.60
C GLU A 151 -5.81 6.94 -3.78
N THR A 152 -5.24 6.72 -4.97
CA THR A 152 -6.03 6.47 -6.18
C THR A 152 -6.06 4.98 -6.48
N ALA A 153 -7.25 4.43 -6.64
CA ALA A 153 -7.44 3.07 -7.13
C ALA A 153 -7.93 3.06 -8.57
N ILE A 154 -7.32 2.20 -9.39
CA ILE A 154 -7.72 1.92 -10.77
C ILE A 154 -8.26 0.50 -10.86
N LEU A 155 -9.50 0.39 -11.30
CA LEU A 155 -10.20 -0.86 -11.54
C LEU A 155 -9.86 -1.38 -12.95
N VAL A 156 -9.37 -2.61 -13.01
CA VAL A 156 -8.94 -3.30 -14.22
C VAL A 156 -9.62 -4.66 -14.30
N GLY A 157 -10.20 -5.00 -15.45
CA GLY A 157 -10.76 -6.33 -15.70
C GLY A 157 -9.96 -7.08 -16.78
N ASN A 158 -9.76 -8.38 -16.59
CA ASN A 158 -9.21 -9.28 -17.60
C ASN A 158 -9.98 -10.62 -17.63
N GLU A 159 -9.53 -11.59 -18.43
CA GLU A 159 -10.16 -12.93 -18.51
C GLU A 159 -10.08 -13.73 -17.19
N GLN A 160 -9.13 -13.39 -16.31
CA GLN A 160 -8.85 -14.12 -15.07
C GLN A 160 -9.61 -13.53 -13.87
N GLY A 161 -10.06 -12.27 -13.94
CA GLY A 161 -10.79 -11.61 -12.87
C GLY A 161 -10.74 -10.10 -12.94
N ILE A 162 -11.14 -9.47 -11.84
CA ILE A 162 -11.13 -8.02 -11.66
C ILE A 162 -10.10 -7.68 -10.59
N PHE A 163 -9.30 -6.66 -10.85
CA PHE A 163 -8.23 -6.20 -9.97
C PHE A 163 -8.38 -4.71 -9.69
N ALA A 164 -8.02 -4.29 -8.48
CA ALA A 164 -7.83 -2.90 -8.12
C ALA A 164 -6.34 -2.66 -7.90
N VAL A 165 -5.77 -1.76 -8.69
CA VAL A 165 -4.38 -1.28 -8.55
C VAL A 165 -4.43 0.02 -7.78
N ILE A 166 -3.70 0.12 -6.67
CA ILE A 166 -3.78 1.23 -5.73
C ILE A 166 -2.41 1.87 -5.64
N GLY A 167 -2.40 3.20 -5.63
CA GLY A 167 -1.24 4.01 -5.28
C GLY A 167 -1.46 5.46 -5.67
N ASP A 168 -0.36 6.18 -5.84
CA ASP A 168 -0.36 7.60 -6.13
C ASP A 168 -0.15 7.93 -7.61
N THR A 169 -0.75 9.03 -8.05
CA THR A 169 -0.53 9.54 -9.41
C THR A 169 0.81 10.26 -9.46
N MET A 170 1.74 9.75 -10.26
CA MET A 170 3.06 10.33 -10.42
C MET A 170 2.96 11.61 -11.25
N GLN A 171 3.13 12.75 -10.60
CA GLN A 171 3.40 14.01 -11.31
C GLN A 171 4.90 14.19 -11.39
N VAL A 172 5.52 13.77 -12.49
CA VAL A 172 6.94 14.03 -12.72
C VAL A 172 7.10 15.51 -13.07
N PRO A 173 7.67 16.35 -12.20
CA PRO A 173 7.92 17.74 -12.55
C PRO A 173 9.01 17.80 -13.63
N TRP A 174 8.81 18.62 -14.66
CA TRP A 174 9.82 18.84 -15.68
C TRP A 174 11.05 19.54 -15.06
N CYS A 175 12.20 18.88 -15.12
CA CYS A 175 13.47 19.43 -14.66
C CYS A 175 14.10 20.34 -15.73
N GLU A 176 14.28 21.61 -15.38
CA GLU A 176 15.00 22.60 -16.20
C GLU A 176 16.38 22.86 -15.57
N LEU A 177 17.37 23.26 -16.38
CA LEU A 177 18.75 23.49 -15.92
C LEU A 177 18.87 24.52 -14.77
N GLU A 178 17.92 25.45 -14.67
CA GLU A 178 17.88 26.49 -13.63
C GLU A 178 17.14 26.08 -12.35
N LYS A 179 16.43 24.94 -12.35
CA LYS A 179 15.77 24.44 -11.15
C LYS A 179 16.75 23.54 -10.40
N PRO A 180 17.09 23.84 -9.13
CA PRO A 180 17.80 22.87 -8.32
C PRO A 180 16.96 21.59 -8.28
N ALA A 181 17.61 20.43 -8.45
CA ALA A 181 16.94 19.16 -8.26
C ALA A 181 16.33 19.17 -6.86
N MET A 182 15.02 18.93 -6.79
CA MET A 182 14.39 18.65 -5.50
C MET A 182 15.04 17.36 -5.01
N GLU A 183 15.65 17.39 -3.82
CA GLU A 183 15.95 16.15 -3.11
C GLU A 183 14.61 15.45 -2.95
N LEU A 184 14.42 14.37 -3.69
CA LEU A 184 13.41 13.39 -3.32
C LEU A 184 13.86 12.95 -1.93
N ASP A 185 12.97 13.05 -0.94
CA ASP A 185 13.13 12.22 0.26
C ASP A 185 13.10 10.79 -0.29
N ASP A 186 14.30 10.25 -0.54
CA ASP A 186 14.51 8.82 -0.52
C ASP A 186 14.17 8.45 0.94
N GLU A 187 12.87 8.24 1.23
CA GLU A 187 12.55 7.24 2.24
C GLU A 187 13.43 6.06 1.84
N GLU A 188 14.39 5.70 2.69
CA GLU A 188 15.18 4.49 2.52
C GLU A 188 14.17 3.38 2.24
N SER A 189 13.97 3.10 0.95
CA SER A 189 13.38 1.86 0.55
C SER A 189 14.33 0.86 1.17
N ASP A 190 13.85 0.13 2.18
CA ASP A 190 14.47 -1.10 2.66
C ASP A 190 14.54 -2.05 1.46
N ASP A 191 15.48 -1.77 0.55
CA ASP A 191 15.85 -2.54 -0.63
C ASP A 191 16.87 -3.62 -0.22
N ASP A 192 17.00 -3.84 1.09
CA ASP A 192 17.71 -4.95 1.75
C ASP A 192 17.10 -6.34 1.45
N GLU A 193 16.12 -6.44 0.54
CA GLU A 193 15.60 -7.71 0.02
C GLU A 193 15.79 -7.90 -1.51
N LEU A 194 16.63 -7.09 -2.18
CA LEU A 194 17.17 -7.45 -3.49
C LEU A 194 18.34 -8.44 -3.35
N ASP A 195 18.03 -9.67 -2.95
CA ASP A 195 19.00 -10.77 -2.87
C ASP A 195 19.31 -11.31 -4.30
N PHE A 196 20.11 -10.55 -5.04
CA PHE A 196 20.73 -10.96 -6.31
C PHE A 196 22.18 -11.43 -6.10
N GLU A 197 22.44 -12.25 -5.09
CA GLU A 197 23.73 -12.95 -5.00
C GLU A 197 23.73 -14.18 -5.92
N MET A 198 24.21 -13.96 -7.15
CA MET A 198 25.00 -14.98 -7.83
C MET A 198 26.30 -15.18 -7.04
N PHE A 199 26.45 -16.33 -6.36
CA PHE A 199 27.56 -17.30 -6.48
C PHE A 199 27.42 -18.43 -5.45
#